data_AF-A0A1R2CKL8-F1
#
_entry.id   AF-A0A1R2CKL8-F1
#
_cell.length_a   1.000
_cell.length_b   1.000
_cell.length_c   1.000
_cell.angle_alpha   90.00
_cell.angle_beta   90.00
_cell.angle_gamma   90.00
#
_symmetry.space_group_name_H-M   'P 1'
#
loop_
_entity.id
_entity.type
_entity.pdbx_description
1 polymer ?
#
loop_
_entity_poly.entity_id
_entity_poly.type
_entity_poly.pdbx_seq_one_letter_code
_entity_poly.pdbx_strand_id
1 'polypeptide(L)'
;MADAYNKYTKQTAGTLVGNWQEERELRDLTGHGRSYPTQHVPYRNGEPSFMREREGTDTRIHGTEHPLDTLNTFNYEYGKATNPADQLPKVGKREQLLASQIYNEVHQEHLVKLENERKEKEARIFETTTKSNFDWKTTEGTVGKRVMKDQNGREVNLSDAEFAVEHGFRRIQPITDIATLQEEVKSKEMPVTLYSESLNRQTIPVSSNKGANPFARACGFTQPIQLTRAANSFQGNI
;
A
#
# COMPACT_ATOMS: atom_id res chain seq x y z
N MET A 1 41.48 28.30 13.91
CA MET A 1 41.79 26.88 13.67
C MET A 1 41.19 25.92 14.73
N ALA A 2 40.50 26.41 15.77
CA ALA A 2 39.99 25.58 16.87
C ALA A 2 38.66 24.84 16.57
N ASP A 3 37.87 25.28 15.58
CA ASP A 3 36.53 24.74 15.29
C ASP A 3 36.51 23.58 14.27
N ALA A 4 37.66 22.97 13.99
CA ALA A 4 37.74 21.87 13.03
C ALA A 4 37.24 20.53 13.59
N TYR A 5 37.11 20.40 14.91
CA TYR A 5 36.78 19.16 15.61
C TYR A 5 35.33 19.15 16.12
N ASN A 6 34.81 17.97 16.52
CA ASN A 6 33.47 17.78 17.12
C ASN A 6 32.24 18.08 16.22
N LYS A 7 32.37 17.92 14.90
CA LYS A 7 31.29 18.18 13.93
C LYS A 7 30.11 17.19 13.96
N TYR A 8 30.29 16.03 14.60
CA TYR A 8 29.29 14.97 14.62
C TYR A 8 28.53 14.95 15.96
N THR A 9 27.20 14.98 15.88
CA THR A 9 26.30 15.06 17.05
C THR A 9 26.10 13.72 17.78
N LYS A 10 26.40 12.59 17.12
CA LYS A 10 26.08 11.23 17.62
C LYS A 10 27.17 10.53 18.43
N GLN A 11 28.37 11.10 18.54
CA GLN A 11 29.47 10.51 19.32
C GLN A 11 29.53 11.16 20.70
N THR A 12 29.44 10.33 21.74
CA THR A 12 29.26 10.71 23.15
C THR A 12 30.51 11.26 23.84
N ALA A 13 31.67 11.21 23.20
CA ALA A 13 32.89 11.82 23.70
C ALA A 13 33.72 12.34 22.52
N GLY A 14 33.52 13.62 22.19
CA GLY A 14 34.36 14.32 21.22
C GLY A 14 35.77 14.60 21.77
N THR A 15 36.59 15.26 20.96
CA THR A 15 37.92 15.73 21.38
C THR A 15 37.81 16.92 22.33
N LEU A 16 38.63 16.97 23.39
CA LEU A 16 38.70 18.05 24.38
C LEU A 16 39.44 19.30 23.85
N VAL A 17 38.96 19.83 22.73
CA VAL A 17 39.59 20.97 22.03
C VAL A 17 38.56 22.09 21.90
N GLY A 18 38.93 23.31 22.30
CA GLY A 18 38.04 24.49 22.30
C GLY A 18 37.06 24.52 23.48
N ASN A 19 35.87 25.10 23.29
CA ASN A 19 34.79 25.20 24.30
C ASN A 19 34.05 23.86 24.49
N TRP A 20 34.78 22.77 24.69
CA TRP A 20 34.22 21.43 24.77
C TRP A 20 33.34 21.22 26.01
N GLN A 21 33.62 21.92 27.12
CA GLN A 21 32.86 21.81 28.37
C GLN A 21 31.46 22.43 28.24
N GLU A 22 31.37 23.65 27.71
CA GLU A 22 30.09 24.32 27.41
C GLU A 22 29.26 23.52 26.40
N GLU A 23 29.92 22.96 25.37
CA GLU A 23 29.22 22.12 24.39
C GLU A 23 28.72 20.80 24.99
N ARG A 24 29.43 20.24 25.98
CA ARG A 24 28.99 19.04 26.71
C ARG A 24 27.77 19.35 27.57
N GLU A 25 27.79 20.43 28.34
CA GLU A 25 26.66 20.84 29.18
C GLU A 25 25.43 21.19 28.34
N LEU A 26 25.61 21.85 27.18
CA LEU A 26 24.53 22.09 26.23
C LEU A 26 23.92 20.79 25.69
N ARG A 27 24.75 19.77 25.39
CA ARG A 27 24.27 18.46 24.97
C ARG A 27 23.53 17.73 26.09
N ASP A 28 24.01 17.83 27.33
CA ASP A 28 23.37 17.19 28.48
C ASP A 28 22.00 17.83 28.78
N LEU A 29 21.85 19.15 28.60
CA LEU A 29 20.59 19.88 28.83
C LEU A 29 19.59 19.78 27.67
N THR A 30 20.05 19.92 26.43
CA THR A 30 19.16 20.07 25.26
C THR A 30 19.18 18.87 24.30
N GLY A 31 20.10 17.91 24.51
CA GLY A 31 20.38 16.82 23.57
C GLY A 31 21.17 17.25 22.33
N HIS A 32 21.47 18.54 22.18
CA HIS A 32 22.07 19.12 20.97
C HIS A 32 23.32 19.93 21.30
N GLY A 33 24.31 19.91 20.39
CA GLY A 33 25.54 20.69 20.52
C GLY A 33 25.41 22.08 19.90
N ARG A 34 26.44 22.50 19.17
CA ARG A 34 26.48 23.83 18.52
C ARG A 34 25.33 24.05 17.54
N SER A 35 24.98 23.04 16.76
CA SER A 35 23.97 23.10 15.71
C SER A 35 22.69 22.38 16.13
N TYR A 36 21.56 23.09 16.08
CA TYR A 36 20.24 22.48 16.19
C TYR A 36 19.78 22.02 14.80
N PRO A 37 19.37 20.76 14.60
CA PRO A 37 18.82 20.33 13.33
C PRO A 37 17.53 21.11 13.06
N THR A 38 17.52 21.90 12.00
CA THR A 38 16.30 22.60 11.57
C THR A 38 15.26 21.56 11.16
N GLN A 39 14.25 21.35 12.01
CA GLN A 39 13.08 20.58 11.61
C GLN A 39 12.26 21.39 10.60
N HIS A 40 11.74 20.71 9.58
CA HIS A 40 10.85 21.34 8.62
C HIS A 40 9.50 21.61 9.28
N VAL A 41 9.24 22.87 9.66
CA VAL A 41 7.92 23.30 10.16
C VAL A 41 7.00 23.51 8.96
N PRO A 42 5.91 22.72 8.82
CA PRO A 42 4.99 22.87 7.69
C PRO A 42 4.34 24.26 7.68
N TYR A 43 4.16 24.81 6.49
CA TYR A 43 3.54 26.12 6.31
C TYR A 43 2.05 26.06 6.70
N ARG A 44 1.66 26.78 7.76
CA ARG A 44 0.26 27.04 8.11
C ARG A 44 -0.15 28.42 7.59
N ASN A 45 -1.26 28.49 6.87
CA ASN A 45 -1.81 29.75 6.36
C ASN A 45 -2.32 30.60 7.54
N GLY A 46 -1.89 31.86 7.61
CA GLY A 46 -2.45 32.86 8.53
C GLY A 46 -1.61 33.16 9.79
N GLU A 47 -0.59 32.36 10.09
CA GLU A 47 0.31 32.62 11.22
C GLU A 47 1.60 33.29 10.73
N PRO A 48 1.98 34.44 11.29
CA PRO A 48 3.24 35.07 10.94
C PRO A 48 4.43 34.22 11.40
N SER A 49 5.49 34.21 10.61
CA SER A 49 6.67 33.34 10.79
C SER A 49 7.38 33.48 12.14
N PHE A 50 7.20 34.59 12.85
CA PHE A 50 7.78 34.83 14.18
C PHE A 50 7.00 34.19 15.33
N MET A 51 5.74 33.78 15.13
CA MET A 51 4.96 33.05 16.15
C MET A 51 5.20 31.54 16.10
N ARG A 52 5.99 31.05 15.14
CA ARG A 52 6.36 29.63 15.08
C ARG A 52 7.35 29.37 16.19
N GLU A 53 6.90 28.64 17.22
CA GLU A 53 7.78 28.12 18.26
C GLU A 53 8.91 27.33 17.60
N ARG A 54 10.12 27.89 17.65
CA ARG A 54 11.33 27.15 17.28
C ARG A 54 11.67 26.31 18.50
N GLU A 55 11.45 25.02 18.40
CA GLU A 55 11.81 24.09 19.47
C GLU A 55 13.28 24.29 19.89
N GLY A 56 13.51 24.39 21.20
CA GLY A 56 14.85 24.25 21.80
C GLY A 56 15.73 25.50 21.85
N THR A 57 15.29 26.68 21.39
CA THR A 57 16.07 27.92 21.60
C THR A 57 15.91 28.50 23.00
N ASP A 58 14.74 28.34 23.60
CA ASP A 58 14.40 29.05 24.84
C ASP A 58 15.23 28.56 26.02
N THR A 59 15.34 27.23 26.18
CA THR A 59 16.17 26.60 27.22
C THR A 59 17.67 26.87 27.06
N ARG A 60 18.15 27.16 25.85
CA ARG A 60 19.56 27.53 25.59
C ARG A 60 19.87 28.98 25.93
N ILE A 61 18.87 29.87 25.85
CA ILE A 61 19.01 31.30 26.12
C ILE A 61 18.71 31.60 27.59
N HIS A 62 17.63 31.02 28.11
CA HIS A 62 17.08 31.33 29.42
C HIS A 62 17.35 30.25 30.49
N GLY A 63 17.87 29.09 30.08
CA GLY A 63 18.14 27.97 30.99
C GLY A 63 16.90 27.13 31.29
N THR A 64 16.98 26.26 32.29
CA THR A 64 15.80 25.54 32.79
C THR A 64 14.87 26.51 33.49
N GLU A 65 13.62 26.61 33.03
CA GLU A 65 12.60 27.36 33.76
C GLU A 65 12.51 26.82 35.18
N HIS A 66 12.87 27.65 36.15
CA HIS A 66 12.43 27.40 37.50
C HIS A 66 10.92 27.60 37.49
N PRO A 67 10.11 26.64 37.97
CA PRO A 67 8.71 26.92 38.19
C PRO A 67 8.68 28.18 39.04
N LEU A 68 7.99 29.21 38.54
CA LEU A 68 7.70 30.38 39.34
C LEU A 68 6.98 29.82 40.57
N ASP A 69 7.72 29.67 41.67
CA ASP A 69 7.18 29.66 43.01
C ASP A 69 6.52 31.03 43.12
N THR A 70 5.31 31.12 42.58
CA THR A 70 4.43 32.25 42.76
C THR A 70 4.21 32.27 44.25
N LEU A 71 5.01 33.11 44.92
CA LEU A 71 4.99 33.31 46.35
C LEU A 71 3.51 33.43 46.71
N ASN A 72 3.00 32.42 47.41
CA ASN A 72 1.61 32.28 47.72
C ASN A 72 1.30 33.35 48.77
N THR A 73 1.14 34.59 48.33
CA THR A 73 0.92 35.73 49.21
C THR A 73 -0.41 35.52 49.92
N PHE A 74 -0.48 35.91 51.19
CA PHE A 74 -1.67 35.80 52.05
C PHE A 74 -2.94 36.46 51.48
N ASN A 75 -2.84 37.15 50.35
CA ASN A 75 -3.96 37.79 49.65
C ASN A 75 -4.78 36.83 48.76
N TYR A 76 -4.33 35.60 48.51
CA TYR A 76 -5.09 34.63 47.69
C TYR A 76 -6.46 34.25 48.32
N GLU A 77 -6.60 34.37 49.64
CA GLU A 77 -7.82 34.02 50.37
C GLU A 77 -8.76 35.21 50.61
N TYR A 78 -8.23 36.45 50.56
CA TYR A 78 -9.04 37.65 50.73
C TYR A 78 -9.94 37.90 49.51
N GLY A 79 -11.26 37.90 49.72
CA GLY A 79 -12.27 38.12 48.68
C GLY A 79 -13.06 36.88 48.25
N LYS A 80 -12.78 35.70 48.83
CA LYS A 80 -13.53 34.45 48.56
C LYS A 80 -14.75 34.25 49.47
N ALA A 81 -15.27 35.31 50.09
CA ALA A 81 -16.50 35.20 50.85
C ALA A 81 -17.68 35.02 49.88
N THR A 82 -18.15 33.78 49.71
CA THR A 82 -19.36 33.52 48.93
C THR A 82 -20.55 34.12 49.65
N ASN A 83 -21.22 35.09 49.02
CA ASN A 83 -22.42 35.68 49.58
C ASN A 83 -23.52 34.60 49.65
N PRO A 84 -24.10 34.30 50.83
CA PRO A 84 -25.18 33.32 50.95
C PRO A 84 -26.42 33.70 50.13
N ALA A 85 -26.62 34.99 49.83
CA ALA A 85 -27.69 35.45 48.96
C ALA A 85 -27.49 35.02 47.49
N ASP A 86 -26.26 34.78 47.05
CA ASP A 86 -25.98 34.27 45.70
C ASP A 86 -26.30 32.78 45.54
N GLN A 87 -26.47 32.05 46.66
CA GLN A 87 -26.88 30.64 46.65
C GLN A 87 -28.40 30.46 46.50
N LEU A 88 -29.18 31.55 46.55
CA LEU A 88 -30.61 31.46 46.35
C LEU A 88 -30.94 31.17 44.88
N PRO A 89 -31.82 30.18 44.60
CA PRO A 89 -32.21 29.87 43.24
C PRO A 89 -32.95 31.06 42.62
N LYS A 90 -32.35 31.67 41.60
CA LYS A 90 -32.92 32.83 40.87
C LYS A 90 -34.08 32.45 39.94
N VAL A 91 -34.32 31.16 39.76
CA VAL A 91 -35.18 30.57 38.73
C VAL A 91 -36.20 29.66 39.42
N GLY A 92 -37.47 29.74 39.01
CA GLY A 92 -38.54 28.94 39.61
C GLY A 92 -38.43 27.45 39.30
N LYS A 93 -39.07 26.58 40.12
CA LYS A 93 -39.02 25.10 39.92
C LYS A 93 -39.48 24.66 38.52
N ARG A 94 -40.50 25.31 37.96
CA ARG A 94 -40.99 25.01 36.60
C ARG A 94 -39.93 25.31 35.53
N GLU A 95 -39.27 26.44 35.63
CA GLU A 95 -38.19 26.84 34.72
C GLU A 95 -36.95 25.96 34.90
N GLN A 96 -36.63 25.53 36.12
CA GLN A 96 -35.56 24.55 36.37
C GLN A 96 -35.84 23.21 35.68
N LEU A 97 -37.09 22.71 35.76
CA LEU A 97 -37.50 21.49 35.07
C LEU A 97 -37.43 21.65 33.54
N LEU A 98 -37.89 22.78 33.02
CA LEU A 98 -37.80 23.09 31.59
C LEU A 98 -36.33 23.16 31.13
N ALA A 99 -35.47 23.85 31.89
CA ALA A 99 -34.04 23.95 31.59
C ALA A 99 -33.35 22.59 31.63
N SER A 100 -33.73 21.72 32.56
CA SER A 100 -33.23 20.33 32.62
C SER A 100 -33.66 19.52 31.40
N GLN A 101 -34.89 19.69 30.91
CA GLN A 101 -35.37 19.02 29.69
C GLN A 101 -34.59 19.49 28.45
N ILE A 102 -34.45 20.81 28.29
CA ILE A 102 -33.67 21.41 27.20
C ILE A 102 -32.22 20.94 27.25
N TYR A 103 -31.60 20.91 28.43
CA TYR A 103 -30.23 20.42 28.60
C TYR A 103 -30.09 18.97 28.14
N ASN A 104 -31.03 18.09 28.53
CA ASN A 104 -30.99 16.68 28.16
C ASN A 104 -31.13 16.50 26.65
N GLU A 105 -32.00 17.27 25.99
CA GLU A 105 -32.20 17.23 24.53
C GLU A 105 -30.93 17.68 23.79
N VAL A 106 -30.39 18.84 24.16
CA VAL A 106 -29.13 19.36 23.57
C VAL A 106 -27.96 18.41 23.81
N HIS A 107 -27.89 17.79 24.98
CA HIS A 107 -26.84 16.83 25.30
C HIS A 107 -26.94 15.57 24.43
N GLN A 108 -28.15 15.06 24.19
CA GLN A 108 -28.36 13.92 23.30
C GLN A 108 -27.99 14.24 21.85
N GLU A 109 -28.39 15.42 21.33
CA GLU A 109 -27.99 15.86 20.00
C GLU A 109 -26.47 15.95 19.85
N HIS A 110 -25.79 16.50 20.86
CA HIS A 110 -24.33 16.61 20.87
C HIS A 110 -23.65 15.23 20.87
N LEU A 111 -24.20 14.26 21.61
CA LEU A 111 -23.68 12.89 21.63
C LEU A 111 -23.84 12.21 20.27
N VAL A 112 -25.00 12.36 19.62
CA VAL A 112 -25.23 11.82 18.26
C VAL A 112 -24.27 12.44 17.25
N LYS A 113 -24.05 13.76 17.33
CA LYS A 113 -23.12 14.45 16.44
C LYS A 113 -21.68 13.94 16.61
N LEU A 114 -21.21 13.80 17.85
CA LEU A 114 -19.89 13.23 18.13
C LEU A 114 -19.75 11.80 17.60
N GLU A 115 -20.79 10.98 17.74
CA GLU A 115 -20.76 9.61 17.24
C GLU A 115 -20.69 9.56 15.70
N ASN A 116 -21.42 10.44 15.02
CA ASN A 116 -21.37 10.56 13.56
C ASN A 116 -20.00 11.04 13.08
N GLU A 117 -19.43 12.08 13.70
CA GLU A 117 -18.07 12.54 13.39
C GLU A 117 -17.03 11.43 13.65
N ARG A 118 -17.23 10.62 14.69
CA ARG A 118 -16.37 9.46 14.96
C ARG A 118 -16.51 8.41 13.85
N LYS A 119 -17.73 8.08 13.43
CA LYS A 119 -17.99 7.16 12.32
C LYS A 119 -17.40 7.66 11.00
N GLU A 120 -17.48 8.96 10.72
CA GLU A 120 -16.87 9.57 9.53
C GLU A 120 -15.34 9.52 9.58
N LYS A 121 -14.73 9.73 10.75
CA LYS A 121 -13.27 9.58 10.94
C LYS A 121 -12.82 8.10 10.89
N GLU A 122 -13.64 7.20 11.41
CA GLU A 122 -13.40 5.75 11.41
C GLU A 122 -13.71 5.11 10.06
N ALA A 123 -14.49 5.77 9.20
CA ALA A 123 -14.69 5.37 7.82
C ALA A 123 -13.33 5.44 7.11
N ARG A 124 -12.63 4.31 7.13
CA ARG A 124 -11.35 4.16 6.45
C ARG A 124 -11.59 4.37 4.96
N ILE A 125 -11.19 5.54 4.47
CA ILE A 125 -11.03 5.80 3.05
C ILE A 125 -9.86 4.92 2.61
N PHE A 126 -10.16 3.72 2.11
CA PHE A 126 -9.21 2.76 1.55
C PHE A 126 -8.75 3.14 0.14
N GLU A 127 -8.67 4.44 -0.14
CA GLU A 127 -8.13 4.94 -1.39
C GLU A 127 -6.67 5.33 -1.18
N THR A 128 -5.77 4.39 -1.46
CA THR A 128 -4.36 4.71 -1.64
C THR A 128 -4.24 5.63 -2.86
N THR A 129 -3.34 6.62 -2.80
CA THR A 129 -3.07 7.64 -3.83
C THR A 129 -2.74 7.10 -5.23
N THR A 130 -2.59 5.78 -5.37
CA THR A 130 -2.34 5.06 -6.62
C THR A 130 -3.61 4.72 -7.41
N LYS A 131 -4.80 4.64 -6.76
CA LYS A 131 -6.04 4.22 -7.45
C LYS A 131 -6.80 5.35 -8.12
N SER A 132 -6.77 6.57 -7.56
CA SER A 132 -7.53 7.71 -8.10
C SER A 132 -7.06 8.15 -9.50
N ASN A 133 -5.85 7.76 -9.91
CA ASN A 133 -5.24 8.19 -11.17
C ASN A 133 -5.17 7.08 -12.23
N PHE A 134 -5.47 5.84 -11.89
CA PHE A 134 -5.39 4.71 -12.81
C PHE A 134 -6.76 4.05 -12.98
N ASP A 135 -7.64 4.73 -13.70
CA ASP A 135 -8.81 4.09 -14.29
C ASP A 135 -8.37 3.28 -15.51
N TRP A 136 -8.77 2.01 -15.56
CA TRP A 136 -8.71 1.23 -16.79
C TRP A 136 -9.67 1.85 -17.80
N LYS A 137 -9.19 2.85 -18.54
CA LYS A 137 -9.94 3.43 -19.65
C LYS A 137 -10.22 2.32 -20.65
N THR A 138 -11.49 2.18 -21.03
CA THR A 138 -11.88 1.34 -22.17
C THR A 138 -11.02 1.74 -23.35
N THR A 139 -10.34 0.78 -23.98
CA THR A 139 -9.49 1.04 -25.15
C THR A 139 -10.38 1.34 -26.36
N GLU A 140 -10.94 2.54 -26.42
CA GLU A 140 -11.76 3.05 -27.52
C GLU A 140 -10.91 3.75 -28.61
N GLY A 141 -9.59 3.54 -28.57
CA GLY A 141 -8.65 4.15 -29.51
C GLY A 141 -8.26 3.22 -30.66
N THR A 142 -7.88 3.82 -31.80
CA THR A 142 -7.23 3.09 -32.87
C THR A 142 -5.81 2.71 -32.46
N VAL A 143 -5.49 1.43 -32.44
CA VAL A 143 -4.12 0.95 -32.20
C VAL A 143 -3.30 1.15 -33.47
N GLY A 144 -2.20 1.90 -33.36
CA GLY A 144 -1.29 2.14 -34.49
C GLY A 144 -0.62 0.86 -34.99
N LYS A 145 -0.47 0.74 -36.32
CA LYS A 145 0.33 -0.32 -36.96
C LYS A 145 1.83 0.02 -36.87
N ARG A 146 2.71 -0.99 -36.84
CA ARG A 146 4.18 -0.80 -36.87
C ARG A 146 4.65 -0.03 -38.11
N VAL A 147 3.99 -0.24 -39.25
CA VAL A 147 4.16 0.55 -40.47
C VAL A 147 2.77 1.02 -40.89
N MET A 148 2.55 2.34 -40.90
CA MET A 148 1.23 2.92 -41.17
C MET A 148 1.09 3.40 -42.61
N LYS A 149 2.12 4.05 -43.15
CA LYS A 149 2.14 4.65 -44.49
C LYS A 149 3.49 4.48 -45.15
N ASP A 150 3.49 4.44 -46.47
CA ASP A 150 4.70 4.48 -47.30
C ASP A 150 5.22 5.92 -47.45
N GLN A 151 6.40 6.09 -48.06
CA GLN A 151 7.00 7.40 -48.36
C GLN A 151 6.10 8.29 -49.22
N ASN A 152 5.20 7.68 -50.01
CA ASN A 152 4.20 8.38 -50.82
C ASN A 152 2.91 8.72 -50.06
N GLY A 153 2.86 8.48 -48.75
CA GLY A 153 1.69 8.74 -47.90
C GLY A 153 0.52 7.76 -48.10
N ARG A 154 0.71 6.70 -48.89
CA ARG A 154 -0.30 5.66 -49.14
C ARG A 154 -0.34 4.65 -47.98
N GLU A 155 -1.50 4.06 -47.74
CA GLU A 155 -1.67 3.00 -46.75
C GLU A 155 -0.99 1.70 -47.22
N VAL A 156 -0.28 1.06 -46.29
CA VAL A 156 0.38 -0.23 -46.56
C VAL A 156 -0.63 -1.35 -46.36
N ASN A 157 -1.19 -1.85 -47.46
CA ASN A 157 -2.32 -2.77 -47.42
C ASN A 157 -1.95 -4.24 -47.14
N LEU A 158 -0.70 -4.64 -47.26
CA LEU A 158 -0.28 -6.02 -46.95
C LEU A 158 1.08 -6.01 -46.25
N SER A 159 1.08 -6.23 -44.94
CA SER A 159 2.22 -6.88 -44.32
C SER A 159 2.11 -8.35 -44.70
N ASP A 160 2.85 -8.79 -45.71
CA ASP A 160 2.94 -10.20 -46.08
C ASP A 160 3.40 -11.00 -44.84
N ALA A 161 2.43 -11.68 -44.22
CA ALA A 161 2.63 -12.38 -42.97
C ALA A 161 3.46 -13.64 -43.20
N GLU A 162 3.31 -14.28 -44.36
CA GLU A 162 4.06 -15.46 -44.77
C GLU A 162 5.52 -15.08 -45.00
N PHE A 163 5.78 -14.03 -45.79
CA PHE A 163 7.14 -13.52 -45.99
C PHE A 163 7.82 -13.17 -44.66
N ALA A 164 7.10 -12.47 -43.76
CA ALA A 164 7.63 -12.08 -42.46
C ALA A 164 7.96 -13.29 -41.57
N VAL A 165 7.22 -14.39 -41.69
CA VAL A 165 7.48 -15.63 -40.96
C VAL A 165 8.64 -16.39 -41.58
N GLU A 166 8.65 -16.58 -42.91
CA GLU A 166 9.69 -17.32 -43.65
C GLU A 166 11.08 -16.74 -43.45
N HIS A 167 11.17 -15.40 -43.40
CA HIS A 167 12.42 -14.68 -43.20
C HIS A 167 12.75 -14.43 -41.72
N GLY A 168 11.94 -14.95 -40.79
CA GLY A 168 12.18 -14.88 -39.35
C GLY A 168 11.95 -13.51 -38.70
N PHE A 169 11.31 -12.56 -39.41
CA PHE A 169 10.95 -11.25 -38.85
C PHE A 169 9.82 -11.33 -37.82
N ARG A 170 8.98 -12.36 -37.90
CA ARG A 170 7.91 -12.67 -36.95
C ARG A 170 7.83 -14.17 -36.72
N ARG A 171 7.40 -14.56 -35.52
CA ARG A 171 6.99 -15.95 -35.25
C ARG A 171 5.57 -16.16 -35.75
N ILE A 172 5.25 -17.37 -36.20
CA ILE A 172 3.88 -17.80 -36.45
C ILE A 172 3.11 -17.60 -35.15
N GLN A 173 2.12 -16.70 -35.18
CA GLN A 173 1.18 -16.57 -34.07
C GLN A 173 0.35 -17.85 -34.06
N PRO A 174 0.24 -18.58 -32.95
CA PRO A 174 -0.74 -19.66 -32.86
C PRO A 174 -2.13 -19.06 -33.10
N ILE A 175 -3.03 -19.85 -33.70
CA ILE A 175 -4.42 -19.47 -33.93
C ILE A 175 -4.98 -18.94 -32.60
N THR A 176 -5.38 -17.66 -32.60
CA THR A 176 -5.61 -16.90 -31.37
C THR A 176 -6.94 -17.24 -30.69
N ASP A 177 -7.87 -17.88 -31.39
CA ASP A 177 -9.10 -18.36 -30.77
C ASP A 177 -8.85 -19.67 -30.02
N ILE A 178 -8.46 -19.51 -28.76
CA ILE A 178 -8.42 -20.62 -27.80
C ILE A 178 -9.79 -21.32 -27.73
N ALA A 179 -10.89 -20.58 -27.96
CA ALA A 179 -12.24 -21.13 -27.99
C ALA A 179 -12.45 -22.15 -29.12
N THR A 180 -11.99 -21.84 -30.35
CA THR A 180 -12.12 -22.77 -31.48
C THR A 180 -11.19 -23.99 -31.30
N LEU A 181 -9.98 -23.78 -30.76
CA LEU A 181 -9.06 -24.87 -30.44
C LEU A 181 -9.57 -25.80 -29.33
N GLN A 182 -10.28 -25.26 -28.33
CA GLN A 182 -10.88 -26.06 -27.25
C GLN A 182 -12.12 -26.83 -27.70
N GLU A 183 -12.85 -26.35 -28.70
CA GLU A 183 -13.98 -27.10 -29.29
C GLU A 183 -13.50 -28.34 -30.07
N GLU A 184 -12.36 -28.27 -30.76
CA GLU A 184 -11.77 -29.41 -31.47
C GLU A 184 -11.20 -30.48 -30.52
N VAL A 185 -10.72 -30.07 -29.33
CA VAL A 185 -10.19 -30.98 -28.31
C VAL A 185 -11.30 -31.44 -27.37
N LYS A 186 -11.84 -32.63 -27.63
CA LYS A 186 -13.02 -33.24 -26.94
C LYS A 186 -12.97 -33.32 -25.41
N SER A 187 -11.82 -33.09 -24.77
CA SER A 187 -11.69 -33.10 -23.30
C SER A 187 -11.15 -31.76 -22.79
N LYS A 188 -11.99 -30.99 -22.09
CA LYS A 188 -11.60 -29.72 -21.42
C LYS A 188 -10.50 -29.89 -20.36
N GLU A 189 -10.26 -31.12 -19.90
CA GLU A 189 -9.28 -31.44 -18.85
C GLU A 189 -7.87 -31.66 -19.38
N MET A 190 -7.69 -31.93 -20.68
CA MET A 190 -6.37 -32.18 -21.25
C MET A 190 -5.76 -30.88 -21.78
N PRO A 191 -4.50 -30.56 -21.46
CA PRO A 191 -3.84 -29.38 -22.01
C PRO A 191 -3.71 -29.49 -23.53
N VAL A 192 -4.05 -28.43 -24.25
CA VAL A 192 -3.91 -28.33 -25.70
C VAL A 192 -2.43 -28.09 -26.05
N THR A 193 -1.81 -29.08 -26.66
CA THR A 193 -0.40 -29.09 -27.10
C THR A 193 -0.30 -29.65 -28.52
N LEU A 194 0.86 -29.46 -29.17
CA LEU A 194 1.15 -30.04 -30.49
C LEU A 194 0.87 -31.56 -30.54
N TYR A 195 1.23 -32.27 -29.46
CA TYR A 195 1.06 -33.71 -29.37
C TYR A 195 -0.39 -34.14 -29.19
N SER A 196 -1.20 -33.37 -28.44
CA SER A 196 -2.62 -33.69 -28.26
C SER A 196 -3.44 -33.42 -29.53
N GLU A 197 -3.08 -32.38 -30.29
CA GLU A 197 -3.67 -32.12 -31.60
C GLU A 197 -3.29 -33.22 -32.61
N SER A 198 -2.01 -33.60 -32.62
CA SER A 198 -1.50 -34.66 -33.49
C SER A 198 -2.06 -36.04 -33.16
N LEU A 199 -2.44 -36.28 -31.89
CA LEU A 199 -3.14 -37.51 -31.47
C LEU A 199 -4.49 -37.66 -32.17
N ASN A 200 -5.26 -36.56 -32.27
CA ASN A 200 -6.55 -36.55 -32.98
C ASN A 200 -6.37 -36.78 -34.48
N ARG A 201 -5.31 -36.21 -35.06
CA ARG A 201 -4.95 -36.39 -36.48
C ARG A 201 -4.26 -37.72 -36.79
N GLN A 202 -3.86 -38.48 -35.76
CA GLN A 202 -3.11 -39.74 -35.87
C GLN A 202 -1.79 -39.62 -36.66
N THR A 203 -1.13 -38.46 -36.61
CA THR A 203 0.10 -38.19 -37.38
C THR A 203 1.38 -38.61 -36.66
N ILE A 204 1.32 -38.80 -35.34
CA ILE A 204 2.48 -39.18 -34.51
C ILE A 204 2.34 -40.64 -34.08
N PRO A 205 3.42 -41.45 -34.19
CA PRO A 205 3.41 -42.82 -33.69
C PRO A 205 3.35 -42.83 -32.15
N VAL A 206 2.44 -43.63 -31.61
CA VAL A 206 2.11 -43.66 -30.18
C VAL A 206 1.83 -45.10 -29.74
N SER A 207 2.16 -45.42 -28.49
CA SER A 207 2.01 -46.77 -27.95
C SER A 207 0.58 -47.16 -27.60
N SER A 208 -0.29 -46.18 -27.31
CA SER A 208 -1.71 -46.39 -27.03
C SER A 208 -2.48 -45.09 -27.24
N ASN A 209 -3.66 -45.17 -27.88
CA ASN A 209 -4.59 -44.04 -28.04
C ASN A 209 -5.76 -44.07 -27.07
N LYS A 210 -5.75 -44.99 -26.09
CA LYS A 210 -6.89 -45.22 -25.19
C LYS A 210 -6.52 -44.84 -23.75
N GLY A 211 -7.41 -44.09 -23.10
CA GLY A 211 -7.34 -43.76 -21.67
C GLY A 211 -7.36 -42.25 -21.39
N ALA A 212 -7.39 -41.90 -20.10
CA ALA A 212 -7.35 -40.52 -19.63
C ALA A 212 -6.00 -39.82 -19.91
N ASN A 213 -4.91 -40.59 -20.04
CA ASN A 213 -3.60 -40.09 -20.45
C ASN A 213 -3.13 -40.83 -21.72
N PRO A 214 -3.28 -40.23 -22.92
CA PRO A 214 -2.91 -40.87 -24.17
C PRO A 214 -1.39 -40.93 -24.39
N PHE A 215 -0.58 -40.21 -23.59
CA PHE A 215 0.88 -40.24 -23.68
C PHE A 215 1.51 -41.29 -22.75
N ALA A 216 0.70 -42.07 -22.05
CA ALA A 216 1.22 -43.16 -21.21
C ALA A 216 1.90 -44.23 -22.07
N ARG A 217 3.10 -44.64 -21.66
CA ARG A 217 3.84 -45.71 -22.33
C ARG A 217 3.10 -47.04 -22.13
N ALA A 218 2.64 -47.64 -23.23
CA ALA A 218 2.12 -49.00 -23.24
C ALA A 218 3.20 -49.93 -23.80
N CYS A 219 3.76 -50.79 -22.95
CA CYS A 219 4.84 -51.72 -23.32
C CYS A 219 4.35 -53.16 -23.54
N GLY A 220 3.06 -53.40 -23.76
CA GLY A 220 2.51 -54.77 -23.85
C GLY A 220 3.20 -55.67 -24.87
N PHE A 221 3.70 -55.11 -25.98
CA PHE A 221 4.47 -55.86 -26.99
C PHE A 221 5.92 -56.17 -26.57
N THR A 222 6.54 -55.31 -25.76
CA THR A 222 7.95 -55.44 -25.36
C THR A 222 8.13 -55.99 -23.95
N GLN A 223 7.03 -56.30 -23.26
CA GLN A 223 7.08 -56.93 -21.93
C GLN A 223 7.60 -58.37 -22.02
N PRO A 224 8.41 -58.83 -21.06
CA PRO A 224 8.80 -60.22 -20.98
C PRO A 224 7.57 -61.10 -20.80
N ILE A 225 7.60 -62.30 -21.37
CA ILE A 225 6.44 -63.22 -21.45
C ILE A 225 5.80 -63.53 -20.09
N GLN A 226 6.60 -63.48 -19.02
CA GLN A 226 6.18 -63.71 -17.63
C GLN A 226 5.21 -62.63 -17.11
N LEU A 227 5.28 -61.41 -17.65
CA LEU A 227 4.44 -60.27 -17.25
C LEU A 227 3.23 -60.07 -18.16
N THR A 228 3.15 -60.82 -19.27
CA THR A 228 2.05 -60.69 -20.23
C THR A 228 0.80 -61.38 -19.68
N ARG A 229 -0.24 -60.60 -19.38
CA ARG A 229 -1.50 -61.10 -18.79
C ARG A 229 -2.13 -62.26 -19.58
N ALA A 230 -2.01 -62.24 -20.91
CA ALA A 230 -2.51 -63.30 -21.78
C ALA A 230 -1.78 -64.65 -21.60
N ALA A 231 -0.48 -64.64 -21.27
CA ALA A 231 0.29 -65.84 -20.99
C ALA A 231 -0.04 -66.41 -19.60
N ASN A 232 -0.27 -65.54 -18.60
CA ASN A 232 -0.64 -65.97 -17.25
C ASN A 232 -2.06 -66.56 -17.14
N SER A 233 -2.95 -66.28 -18.10
CA SER A 233 -4.31 -66.86 -18.15
C SER A 233 -4.41 -68.12 -19.03
N PHE A 234 -3.34 -68.51 -19.74
CA PHE A 234 -3.36 -69.68 -20.61
C PHE A 234 -2.87 -70.92 -19.84
N GLN A 235 -3.75 -71.56 -19.07
CA GLN A 235 -3.57 -72.94 -18.60
C GLN A 235 -4.06 -73.90 -19.69
N GLY A 236 -3.28 -74.05 -20.75
CA GLY A 236 -3.40 -75.15 -21.69
C GLY A 236 -2.25 -76.12 -21.44
N ASN A 237 -2.57 -77.40 -21.18
CA ASN A 237 -1.57 -78.46 -21.09
C ASN A 237 -0.71 -78.46 -22.37
N ILE A 238 0.60 -78.33 -22.20
CA ILE A 238 1.60 -78.71 -23.21
C ILE A 238 1.74 -80.23 -23.16
#